data_AF-A0A419V7N2-F1
#
_entry.id   AF-A0A419V7N2-F1
#
_cell.length_a   1.000
_cell.length_b   1.000
_cell.length_c   1.000
_cell.angle_alpha   90.00
_cell.angle_beta   90.00
_cell.angle_gamma   90.00
#
_symmetry.space_group_name_H-M   'P 1'
#
loop_
_entity.id
_entity.type
_entity.pdbx_description
1 polymer ?
#
loop_
_entity_poly.entity_id
_entity_poly.type
_entity_poly.pdbx_seq_one_letter_code
_entity_poly.pdbx_strand_id
1 'polypeptide(L)'
;MANEFHFAVFESLSMELDPAFHTIDNIFKAAQWNEEITILLPFYMYCFHPTVWQVYSKCSDYYFVHHLNSAMTAALELFSMETDQEMKEFFIKASADQAAADPGNLSVSLRAAALWYKHQSLQKRAAFLTSNRPINENVYYQVINKMIKQNNKNLV
;
A
#
# COMPACT_ATOMS: atom_id res chain seq x y z
N MET A 1 16.85 1.78 4.71
CA MET A 1 15.89 2.22 3.67
C MET A 1 14.54 1.53 3.79
N ALA A 2 14.47 0.20 3.98
CA ALA A 2 13.17 -0.50 4.14
C ALA A 2 12.34 0.04 5.32
N ASN A 3 12.97 0.25 6.50
CA ASN A 3 12.29 0.77 7.69
C ASN A 3 11.76 2.20 7.48
N GLU A 4 12.48 3.05 6.76
CA GLU A 4 12.10 4.44 6.52
C GLU A 4 10.96 4.56 5.50
N PHE A 5 10.95 3.74 4.46
CA PHE A 5 9.83 3.68 3.51
C PHE A 5 8.57 3.17 4.21
N HIS A 6 8.68 2.10 4.99
CA HIS A 6 7.54 1.58 5.75
C HIS A 6 7.02 2.62 6.76
N PHE A 7 7.89 3.37 7.43
CA PHE A 7 7.48 4.46 8.31
C PHE A 7 6.79 5.59 7.55
N ALA A 8 7.32 6.00 6.40
CA ALA A 8 6.70 7.03 5.57
C ALA A 8 5.28 6.61 5.14
N VAL A 9 5.10 5.35 4.72
CA VAL A 9 3.79 4.77 4.38
C VAL A 9 2.86 4.78 5.58
N PHE A 10 3.35 4.31 6.74
CA PHE A 10 2.58 4.26 7.97
C PHE A 10 2.12 5.64 8.43
N GLU A 11 3.03 6.61 8.48
CA GLU A 11 2.76 7.97 8.92
C GLU A 11 1.77 8.64 7.97
N SER A 12 1.97 8.51 6.66
CA SER A 12 1.04 9.03 5.65
C SER A 12 -0.36 8.43 5.79
N LEU A 13 -0.50 7.11 5.96
CA LEU A 13 -1.82 6.51 6.14
C LEU A 13 -2.47 6.92 7.47
N SER A 14 -1.68 7.03 8.55
CA SER A 14 -2.19 7.41 9.87
C SER A 14 -2.68 8.86 9.92
N MET A 15 -2.17 9.74 9.06
CA MET A 15 -2.68 11.11 8.93
C MET A 15 -4.08 11.17 8.31
N GLU A 16 -4.43 10.16 7.51
CA GLU A 16 -5.71 10.08 6.78
C GLU A 16 -6.77 9.26 7.52
N LEU A 17 -6.34 8.35 8.40
CA LEU A 17 -7.23 7.50 9.18
C LEU A 17 -7.64 8.19 10.49
N ASP A 18 -8.94 8.13 10.79
CA ASP A 18 -9.42 8.43 12.12
C ASP A 18 -8.85 7.39 13.12
N PRO A 19 -8.31 7.83 14.27
CA PRO A 19 -7.73 6.94 15.28
C PRO A 19 -8.62 5.78 15.75
N ALA A 20 -9.92 5.86 15.54
CA ALA A 20 -10.88 4.79 15.84
C ALA A 20 -10.87 3.63 14.83
N PHE A 21 -10.24 3.76 13.64
CA PHE A 21 -10.40 2.83 12.52
C PHE A 21 -9.10 2.14 12.06
N HIS A 22 -8.42 1.44 12.97
CA HIS A 22 -7.13 0.78 12.67
C HIS A 22 -7.21 -0.69 12.22
N THR A 23 -8.40 -1.27 12.11
CA THR A 23 -8.55 -2.64 11.60
C THR A 23 -8.47 -2.67 10.09
N ILE A 24 -7.87 -3.70 9.51
CA ILE A 24 -7.74 -3.86 8.04
C ILE A 24 -9.09 -3.66 7.33
N ASP A 25 -10.17 -4.29 7.80
CA ASP A 25 -11.49 -4.11 7.18
C ASP A 25 -11.99 -2.67 7.18
N ASN A 26 -11.69 -1.90 8.22
CA ASN A 26 -12.07 -0.50 8.29
C ASN A 26 -11.22 0.35 7.36
N ILE A 27 -9.93 0.02 7.20
CA ILE A 27 -9.06 0.67 6.21
C ILE A 27 -9.58 0.40 4.79
N PHE A 28 -9.99 -0.84 4.49
CA PHE A 28 -10.59 -1.20 3.21
C PHE A 28 -11.92 -0.47 2.97
N LYS A 29 -12.78 -0.37 3.99
CA LYS A 29 -14.02 0.42 3.91
C LYS A 29 -13.73 1.91 3.68
N ALA A 30 -12.74 2.47 4.37
CA ALA A 30 -12.35 3.87 4.21
C ALA A 30 -11.80 4.14 2.81
N ALA A 31 -10.99 3.21 2.27
CA ALA A 31 -10.45 3.31 0.92
C ALA A 31 -11.55 3.46 -0.13
N GLN A 32 -12.67 2.74 0.00
CA GLN A 32 -13.79 2.85 -0.96
C GLN A 32 -14.33 4.28 -1.15
N TRP A 33 -14.16 5.16 -0.17
CA TRP A 33 -14.71 6.52 -0.17
C TRP A 33 -13.65 7.63 -0.06
N ASN A 34 -12.40 7.27 0.21
CA ASN A 34 -11.27 8.20 0.32
C ASN A 34 -10.17 7.80 -0.68
N GLU A 35 -9.98 8.63 -1.70
CA GLU A 35 -9.01 8.39 -2.77
C GLU A 35 -7.56 8.36 -2.23
N GLU A 36 -7.23 9.19 -1.25
CA GLU A 36 -5.88 9.22 -0.67
C GLU A 36 -5.57 7.91 0.07
N ILE A 37 -6.53 7.40 0.84
CA ILE A 37 -6.43 6.07 1.48
C ILE A 37 -6.35 4.98 0.41
N THR A 38 -7.15 5.07 -0.66
CA THR A 38 -7.11 4.12 -1.79
C THR A 38 -5.73 4.06 -2.44
N ILE A 39 -5.08 5.21 -2.65
CA ILE A 39 -3.76 5.29 -3.26
C ILE A 39 -2.65 4.85 -2.29
N LEU A 40 -2.82 5.05 -0.98
CA LEU A 40 -1.87 4.57 0.05
C LEU A 40 -2.01 3.07 0.35
N LEU A 41 -3.19 2.50 0.16
CA LEU A 41 -3.51 1.13 0.57
C LEU A 41 -2.58 0.07 -0.02
N PRO A 42 -2.24 0.06 -1.32
CA PRO A 42 -1.32 -0.93 -1.87
C PRO A 42 0.05 -0.91 -1.18
N PHE A 43 0.61 0.28 -0.91
CA PHE A 43 1.89 0.43 -0.22
C PHE A 43 1.82 -0.05 1.22
N TYR A 44 0.76 0.32 1.94
CA TYR A 44 0.56 -0.10 3.33
C TYR A 44 0.44 -1.63 3.42
N MET A 45 -0.35 -2.22 2.53
CA MET A 45 -0.57 -3.65 2.52
C MET A 45 0.67 -4.43 2.11
N TYR A 46 1.47 -3.93 1.16
CA TYR A 46 2.78 -4.47 0.83
C TYR A 46 3.73 -4.45 2.04
N CYS A 47 3.84 -3.32 2.74
CA CYS A 47 4.77 -3.15 3.86
C CYS A 47 4.39 -3.94 5.13
N PHE A 48 3.10 -4.10 5.42
CA PHE A 48 2.64 -4.58 6.74
C PHE A 48 1.75 -5.82 6.71
N HIS A 49 1.03 -6.05 5.60
CA HIS A 49 0.04 -7.11 5.50
C HIS A 49 0.07 -7.84 4.14
N PRO A 50 1.24 -8.27 3.63
CA PRO A 50 1.36 -8.78 2.26
C PRO A 50 0.55 -10.06 2.04
N THR A 51 0.49 -10.94 3.05
CA THR A 51 -0.34 -12.16 3.00
C THR A 51 -1.83 -11.84 2.95
N VAL A 52 -2.28 -10.83 3.70
CA VAL A 52 -3.68 -10.41 3.70
C VAL A 52 -4.03 -9.81 2.34
N TRP A 53 -3.18 -8.95 1.79
CA TRP A 53 -3.40 -8.40 0.44
C TRP A 53 -3.58 -9.48 -0.63
N GLN A 54 -2.75 -10.54 -0.58
CA GLN A 54 -2.86 -11.67 -1.50
C GLN A 54 -4.20 -12.40 -1.38
N VAL A 55 -4.75 -12.51 -0.16
CA VAL A 55 -6.09 -13.09 0.05
C VAL A 55 -7.17 -12.18 -0.56
N TYR A 56 -7.16 -10.88 -0.23
CA TYR A 56 -8.15 -9.94 -0.76
C TYR A 56 -8.05 -9.81 -2.30
N SER A 57 -6.84 -9.91 -2.86
CA SER A 57 -6.61 -9.91 -4.31
C SER A 57 -7.22 -11.10 -5.04
N LYS A 58 -7.62 -12.16 -4.33
CA LYS A 58 -8.30 -13.35 -4.88
C LYS A 58 -9.80 -13.35 -4.62
N CYS A 59 -10.29 -12.46 -3.76
CA CYS A 59 -11.70 -12.35 -3.40
C CYS A 59 -12.43 -11.44 -4.38
N SER A 60 -13.48 -11.97 -5.03
CA SER A 60 -14.32 -11.22 -5.99
C SER A 60 -15.05 -10.02 -5.37
N ASP A 61 -15.29 -10.05 -4.06
CA ASP A 61 -16.03 -8.99 -3.35
C ASP A 61 -15.22 -7.69 -3.22
N TYR A 62 -13.92 -7.75 -3.51
CA TYR A 62 -13.00 -6.61 -3.43
C TYR A 62 -12.50 -6.20 -4.81
N TYR A 63 -13.44 -5.99 -5.74
CA TYR A 63 -13.12 -5.65 -7.14
C TYR A 63 -12.14 -4.47 -7.30
N PHE A 64 -12.21 -3.47 -6.42
CA PHE A 64 -11.30 -2.32 -6.45
C PHE A 64 -9.83 -2.69 -6.17
N VAL A 65 -9.57 -3.79 -5.44
CA VAL A 65 -8.21 -4.33 -5.20
C VAL A 65 -7.60 -4.82 -6.50
N HIS A 66 -8.40 -5.45 -7.36
CA HIS A 66 -7.94 -5.88 -8.69
C HIS A 66 -7.51 -4.66 -9.52
N HIS A 67 -8.31 -3.60 -9.50
CA HIS A 67 -7.97 -2.34 -10.18
C HIS A 67 -6.70 -1.70 -9.63
N LEU A 68 -6.51 -1.75 -8.30
CA LEU A 68 -5.30 -1.24 -7.66
C LEU A 68 -4.08 -2.08 -8.02
N ASN A 69 -4.19 -3.41 -8.09
CA ASN A 69 -3.10 -4.27 -8.55
C ASN A 69 -2.73 -3.97 -10.00
N SER A 70 -3.71 -3.87 -10.92
CA SER A 70 -3.44 -3.52 -12.31
C SER A 70 -2.82 -2.13 -12.46
N ALA A 71 -3.34 -1.14 -11.74
CA ALA A 71 -2.81 0.22 -11.76
C ALA A 71 -1.39 0.28 -11.16
N MET A 72 -1.12 -0.51 -10.12
CA MET A 72 0.20 -0.56 -9.50
C MET A 72 1.23 -1.25 -10.40
N THR A 73 0.87 -2.37 -11.04
CA THR A 73 1.72 -3.00 -12.06
C THR A 73 2.02 -2.02 -13.20
N ALA A 74 1.00 -1.33 -13.71
CA ALA A 74 1.19 -0.31 -14.73
C ALA A 74 2.09 0.86 -14.25
N ALA A 75 1.95 1.31 -13.01
CA ALA A 75 2.80 2.35 -12.43
C ALA A 75 4.28 1.92 -12.37
N LEU A 76 4.52 0.68 -11.93
CA LEU A 76 5.86 0.10 -11.82
C LEU A 76 6.50 -0.17 -13.19
N GLU A 77 5.70 -0.48 -14.21
CA GLU A 77 6.16 -0.75 -15.58
C GLU A 77 6.36 0.51 -16.43
N LEU A 78 5.38 1.42 -16.47
CA LEU A 78 5.37 2.57 -17.37
C LEU A 78 6.38 3.64 -17.00
N PHE A 79 6.65 3.80 -15.71
CA PHE A 79 7.53 4.86 -15.23
C PHE A 79 8.92 4.36 -14.83
N SER A 80 9.29 3.14 -15.25
CA SER A 80 10.58 2.50 -14.98
C SER A 80 11.01 2.75 -13.53
N MET A 81 10.22 2.27 -12.57
CA MET A 81 10.60 2.31 -11.17
C MET A 81 11.74 1.30 -10.97
N GLU A 82 12.96 1.69 -11.37
CA GLU A 82 14.18 0.85 -11.37
C GLU A 82 14.59 0.36 -9.98
N THR A 83 13.89 0.78 -8.91
CA THR A 83 14.39 0.71 -7.53
C THR A 83 13.69 -0.32 -6.63
N ASP A 84 12.56 -0.94 -7.04
CA ASP A 84 11.90 -1.94 -6.19
C ASP A 84 11.36 -3.14 -6.98
N GLN A 85 12.29 -4.01 -7.39
CA GLN A 85 12.00 -5.27 -8.08
C GLN A 85 11.10 -6.19 -7.23
N GLU A 86 11.24 -6.17 -5.90
CA GLU A 86 10.44 -6.98 -4.99
C GLU A 86 8.96 -6.53 -5.00
N MET A 87 8.72 -5.22 -4.94
CA MET A 87 7.39 -4.65 -5.05
C MET A 87 6.75 -4.96 -6.41
N LYS A 88 7.54 -4.89 -7.49
CA LYS A 88 7.08 -5.27 -8.83
C LYS A 88 6.65 -6.71 -8.92
N GLU A 89 7.47 -7.65 -8.45
CA GLU A 89 7.13 -9.07 -8.43
C GLU A 89 5.90 -9.36 -7.56
N PHE A 90 5.76 -8.66 -6.43
CA PHE A 90 4.61 -8.77 -5.56
C PHE A 90 3.29 -8.41 -6.26
N PHE A 91 3.22 -7.24 -6.91
CA PHE A 91 1.99 -6.79 -7.57
C PHE A 91 1.70 -7.52 -8.88
N ILE A 92 2.74 -7.93 -9.63
CA ILE A 92 2.57 -8.83 -10.78
C ILE A 92 1.90 -10.13 -10.32
N LYS A 93 2.43 -10.76 -9.26
CA LYS A 93 1.85 -11.99 -8.70
C LYS A 93 0.43 -11.77 -8.18
N ALA A 94 0.16 -10.64 -7.51
CA ALA A 94 -1.17 -10.29 -7.03
C ALA A 94 -2.18 -10.04 -8.16
N SER A 95 -1.70 -9.72 -9.37
CA SER A 95 -2.52 -9.53 -10.59
C SER A 95 -2.63 -10.78 -11.47
N ALA A 96 -1.79 -11.81 -11.26
CA ALA A 96 -1.63 -12.94 -12.18
C ALA A 96 -2.88 -13.84 -12.33
N ASP A 97 -3.71 -13.93 -11.29
CA ASP A 97 -4.94 -14.75 -11.31
C ASP A 97 -6.17 -13.97 -11.83
N GLN A 98 -5.99 -12.72 -12.26
CA GLN A 98 -7.08 -11.83 -12.65
C GLN A 98 -7.12 -11.69 -14.17
N ALA A 99 -8.32 -11.66 -14.75
CA ALA A 99 -8.48 -11.21 -16.13
C ALA A 99 -7.86 -9.81 -16.22
N ALA A 100 -6.80 -9.66 -17.02
CA ALA A 100 -6.05 -8.42 -17.12
C ALA A 100 -7.03 -7.26 -17.33
N ALA A 101 -7.09 -6.33 -16.36
CA ALA A 101 -7.80 -5.09 -16.59
C ALA A 101 -7.14 -4.43 -17.79
N ASP A 102 -7.93 -4.05 -18.80
CA ASP A 102 -7.41 -3.45 -20.02
C ASP A 102 -6.51 -2.26 -19.64
N PRO A 103 -5.19 -2.32 -19.89
CA PRO A 103 -4.29 -1.23 -19.55
C PRO A 103 -4.57 0.04 -20.35
N GLY A 104 -5.36 -0.06 -21.43
CA GLY A 104 -5.96 1.07 -22.16
C GLY A 104 -7.16 1.72 -21.47
N ASN A 105 -7.62 1.18 -20.33
CA ASN A 105 -8.65 1.79 -19.52
C ASN A 105 -8.10 3.05 -18.84
N LEU A 106 -8.62 4.21 -19.25
CA LEU A 106 -8.27 5.52 -18.73
C LEU A 106 -8.28 5.59 -17.19
N SER A 107 -9.20 4.89 -16.53
CA SER A 107 -9.27 4.83 -15.07
C SER A 107 -8.04 4.16 -14.45
N VAL A 108 -7.54 3.08 -15.06
CA VAL A 108 -6.33 2.37 -14.63
C VAL A 108 -5.10 3.24 -14.86
N SER A 109 -5.00 3.91 -16.01
CA SER A 109 -3.85 4.78 -16.33
C SER A 109 -3.77 6.00 -15.40
N LEU A 110 -4.89 6.64 -15.07
CA LEU A 110 -4.94 7.76 -14.13
C LEU A 110 -4.52 7.31 -12.72
N ARG A 111 -5.00 6.15 -12.27
CA ARG A 111 -4.60 5.56 -10.99
C ARG A 111 -3.13 5.17 -10.97
N ALA A 112 -2.60 4.64 -12.08
CA ALA A 112 -1.18 4.32 -12.21
C ALA A 112 -0.31 5.57 -12.05
N ALA A 113 -0.68 6.68 -12.68
CA ALA A 113 0.01 7.96 -12.49
C ALA A 113 -0.05 8.43 -11.02
N ALA A 114 -1.23 8.37 -10.38
CA ALA A 114 -1.40 8.74 -8.98
C ALA A 114 -0.54 7.89 -8.02
N LEU A 115 -0.53 6.56 -8.23
CA LEU A 115 0.31 5.61 -7.50
C LEU A 115 1.79 5.91 -7.69
N TRP A 116 2.22 6.21 -8.91
CA TRP A 116 3.61 6.59 -9.18
C TRP A 116 4.01 7.87 -8.43
N TYR A 117 3.20 8.93 -8.52
CA TYR A 117 3.45 10.17 -7.77
C TYR A 117 3.49 9.93 -6.26
N LYS A 118 2.60 9.07 -5.75
CA LYS A 118 2.60 8.72 -4.32
C LYS A 118 3.87 8.00 -3.92
N HIS A 119 4.30 7.00 -4.69
CA HIS A 119 5.56 6.31 -4.41
C HIS A 119 6.74 7.28 -4.39
N GLN A 120 6.85 8.19 -5.37
CA GLN A 120 7.91 9.21 -5.40
C GLN A 120 7.87 10.11 -4.15
N SER A 121 6.69 10.50 -3.69
CA SER A 121 6.51 11.27 -2.46
C SER A 121 6.98 10.49 -1.22
N LEU A 122 6.60 9.22 -1.11
CA LEU A 122 6.99 8.33 -0.02
C LEU A 122 8.50 8.08 0.00
N GLN A 123 9.13 7.87 -1.16
CA GLN A 123 10.58 7.74 -1.29
C GLN A 123 11.32 9.01 -0.84
N LYS A 124 10.84 10.19 -1.24
CA LYS A 124 11.40 11.47 -0.76
C LYS A 124 11.28 11.62 0.75
N ARG A 125 10.14 11.22 1.33
CA ARG A 125 9.94 11.25 2.78
C ARG A 125 10.84 10.26 3.50
N ALA A 126 11.00 9.04 2.97
CA ALA A 126 11.92 8.03 3.50
C ALA A 126 13.37 8.52 3.47
N ALA A 127 13.81 9.14 2.37
CA ALA A 127 15.12 9.76 2.27
C ALA A 127 15.30 10.90 3.28
N PHE A 128 14.29 11.75 3.46
CA PHE A 128 14.31 12.81 4.47
C PHE A 128 14.47 12.26 5.90
N LEU A 129 13.71 11.21 6.25
CA LEU A 129 13.81 10.54 7.55
C LEU A 129 15.21 9.95 7.77
N THR A 130 15.76 9.31 6.74
CA THR A 130 17.14 8.76 6.76
C THR A 130 18.16 9.86 7.10
N SER A 131 18.02 11.06 6.51
CA SER A 131 19.01 12.13 6.65
C SER A 131 18.81 13.03 7.88
N ASN A 132 17.59 13.23 8.37
CA ASN A 132 17.28 14.30 9.34
C ASN A 132 16.57 13.83 10.62
N ARG A 133 16.03 12.61 10.66
CA ARG A 133 15.29 12.11 11.81
C ARG A 133 15.44 10.59 11.90
N PRO A 134 16.56 10.08 12.47
CA PRO A 134 16.72 8.65 12.63
C PRO A 134 15.53 8.11 13.41
N ILE A 135 14.81 7.19 12.78
CA ILE A 135 13.62 6.58 13.36
C ILE A 135 14.08 5.84 14.61
N ASN A 136 13.44 6.12 15.75
CA ASN A 136 13.64 5.28 16.92
C ASN A 136 12.95 3.94 16.64
N GLU A 137 13.72 2.97 16.16
CA GLU A 137 13.23 1.65 15.75
C GLU A 137 12.42 0.98 16.86
N ASN A 138 12.77 1.17 18.14
CA ASN A 138 12.00 0.62 19.25
C ASN A 138 10.59 1.20 19.33
N VAL A 139 10.40 2.49 19.08
CA VAL A 139 9.08 3.12 19.08
C VAL A 139 8.29 2.67 17.85
N TYR A 140 8.95 2.59 16.69
CA TYR A 140 8.35 2.11 15.45
C TYR A 140 7.84 0.66 15.56
N TYR A 141 8.69 -0.25 16.05
CA TYR A 141 8.30 -1.65 16.27
C TYR A 141 7.25 -1.78 17.38
N GLN A 142 7.26 -0.95 18.41
CA GLN A 142 6.20 -0.96 19.43
C GLN A 142 4.84 -0.56 18.84
N VAL A 143 4.81 0.47 18.00
CA VAL A 143 3.58 0.93 17.33
C VAL A 143 3.06 -0.15 16.37
N ILE A 144 3.93 -0.70 15.52
CA ILE A 144 3.57 -1.77 14.58
C ILE A 144 3.10 -3.02 15.31
N ASN A 145 3.84 -3.49 16.31
CA ASN A 145 3.48 -4.69 17.05
C ASN A 145 2.16 -4.53 17.81
N LYS A 146 1.84 -3.32 18.29
CA LYS A 146 0.55 -3.03 18.92
C LYS A 146 -0.58 -3.15 17.91
N MET A 147 -0.42 -2.63 16.70
CA MET A 147 -1.45 -2.70 15.65
C MET A 147 -1.61 -4.10 15.06
N ILE A 148 -0.51 -4.81 14.76
CA ILE A 148 -0.56 -6.21 14.30
C ILE A 148 -1.30 -7.07 15.35
N LYS A 149 -1.01 -6.88 16.64
CA LYS A 149 -1.70 -7.59 17.72
C LYS A 149 -3.19 -7.23 17.84
N GLN A 150 -3.57 -5.99 17.55
CA GLN A 150 -4.98 -5.57 17.54
C GLN A 150 -5.73 -6.19 16.36
N ASN A 151 -5.08 -6.32 15.20
CA ASN A 151 -5.69 -6.89 14.00
C ASN A 151 -5.85 -8.42 14.08
N ASN A 152 -4.89 -9.13 14.69
CA ASN A 152 -4.97 -10.60 14.85
C ASN A 152 -6.02 -11.06 15.88
N LYS A 153 -6.46 -10.19 16.81
CA LYS A 153 -7.49 -10.54 17.79
C LYS A 153 -8.91 -10.59 17.22
N ASN A 154 -9.14 -10.02 16.04
CA ASN A 154 -10.45 -9.94 15.41
C ASN A 154 -10.64 -10.96 14.27
N LEU A 155 -9.66 -11.86 14.07
CA LEU A 155 -9.66 -12.91 13.04
C LEU A 155 -9.85 -14.32 13.64
N VAL A 156 -10.30 -14.43 14.89
CA VAL A 156 -10.63 -15.70 15.59
C VAL A 156 -12.09 -15.70 16.01
#